data_AF-A0A520DS09-F1
#
_entry.id   AF-A0A520DS09-F1
#
_cell.length_a   1.000
_cell.length_b   1.000
_cell.length_c   1.000
_cell.angle_alpha   90.00
_cell.angle_beta   90.00
_cell.angle_gamma   90.00
#
_symmetry.space_group_name_H-M   'P 1'
#
loop_
_entity.id
_entity.type
_entity.pdbx_description
1 polymer ?
#
loop_
_entity_poly.entity_id
_entity_poly.type
_entity_poly.pdbx_seq_one_letter_code
_entity_poly.pdbx_strand_id
1 'polypeptide(L)'
;MKNVSITPIRILSIFSIVFLFAFQTQQEIYPEQIDWDTHFLAKPDQLSPYAALTVTNWQYSYKSKISGKNLHIDFQFSGGVVPAESWVKPNRISNRKVSRQLLNHEQGHVNINFLLLKDGEQQVRFQKYNTSN
;
A
#
# COMPACT_ATOMS: atom_id res chain seq x y z
N MET A 1 -36.64 41.32 13.19
CA MET A 1 -35.68 40.41 12.52
C MET A 1 -34.28 40.89 12.87
N LYS A 2 -33.50 40.14 13.67
CA LYS A 2 -32.16 40.56 14.10
C LYS A 2 -31.16 40.25 12.98
N ASN A 3 -30.60 41.28 12.36
CA ASN A 3 -29.46 41.15 11.46
C ASN A 3 -28.27 40.60 12.24
N VAL A 4 -27.87 39.37 11.95
CA VAL A 4 -26.66 38.78 12.52
C VAL A 4 -25.48 39.43 11.81
N SER A 5 -24.86 40.42 12.48
CA SER A 5 -23.57 40.97 12.09
C SER A 5 -22.52 39.86 12.17
N ILE A 6 -22.00 39.46 11.01
CA ILE A 6 -20.91 38.50 10.90
C ILE A 6 -19.61 39.28 11.14
N THR A 7 -19.06 39.17 12.35
CA THR A 7 -17.78 39.78 12.70
C THR A 7 -16.61 39.11 11.96
N PRO A 8 -15.54 39.85 11.60
CA PRO A 8 -14.40 39.30 10.85
C PRO A 8 -13.73 38.10 11.56
N ILE A 9 -13.82 38.05 12.90
CA ILE A 9 -13.38 36.92 13.72
C ILE A 9 -14.12 35.63 13.37
N ARG A 10 -15.44 35.70 13.09
CA ARG A 10 -16.23 34.52 12.70
C ARG A 10 -15.84 34.03 11.31
N ILE A 11 -15.53 34.94 10.38
CA ILE A 11 -15.07 34.60 9.03
C ILE A 11 -13.70 33.91 9.11
N LEU A 12 -12.77 34.46 9.90
CA LEU A 12 -11.46 33.86 10.13
C LEU A 12 -11.58 32.45 10.73
N SER A 13 -12.48 32.29 11.71
CA SER A 13 -12.74 31.01 12.37
C SER A 13 -13.27 29.95 11.38
N ILE A 14 -14.19 30.33 10.50
CA ILE A 14 -14.73 29.44 9.47
C ILE A 14 -13.64 29.05 8.46
N PHE A 15 -12.80 30.01 8.05
CA PHE A 15 -11.71 29.75 7.11
C PHE A 15 -10.66 28.80 7.70
N SER A 16 -10.31 28.96 8.99
CA SER A 16 -9.41 28.04 9.70
C SER A 16 -9.99 26.63 9.81
N ILE A 17 -11.29 26.49 10.09
CA ILE A 17 -11.96 25.18 10.14
C ILE A 17 -11.92 24.52 8.75
N VAL A 18 -12.27 25.24 7.69
CA VAL A 18 -12.23 24.71 6.32
C VAL A 18 -10.80 24.30 5.93
N PHE A 19 -9.78 25.07 6.30
CA PHE A 19 -8.39 24.75 6.01
C PHE A 19 -7.90 23.48 6.72
N LEU A 20 -8.34 23.24 7.95
CA LEU A 20 -7.97 22.02 8.71
C LEU A 20 -8.60 20.74 8.14
N PHE A 21 -9.78 20.83 7.50
CA PHE A 21 -10.47 19.68 6.92
C PHE A 21 -10.29 19.53 5.40
N ALA A 22 -9.74 20.53 4.71
CA ALA A 22 -9.49 20.48 3.26
C ALA A 22 -8.40 19.48 2.87
N PHE A 23 -7.52 19.11 3.81
CA PHE A 23 -6.42 18.17 3.60
C PHE A 23 -6.64 16.86 4.37
N GLN A 24 -7.77 16.19 4.15
CA GLN A 24 -7.84 14.76 4.46
C GLN A 24 -7.08 14.01 3.36
N THR A 25 -5.86 13.59 3.67
CA THR A 25 -5.09 12.70 2.81
C THR A 25 -5.86 11.38 2.68
N GLN A 26 -5.88 10.80 1.48
CA GLN A 26 -6.30 9.40 1.31
C GLN A 26 -5.52 8.55 2.32
N GLN A 27 -6.17 7.55 2.93
CA GLN A 27 -5.56 6.66 3.93
C GLN A 27 -4.10 6.39 3.57
N GLU A 28 -3.19 6.79 4.46
CA GLU A 28 -1.77 6.51 4.29
C GLU A 28 -1.56 5.00 4.43
N ILE A 29 -1.54 4.31 3.29
CA ILE A 29 -1.15 2.92 3.22
C ILE A 29 0.37 2.90 3.10
N TYR A 30 1.03 2.15 3.98
CA TYR A 30 2.48 1.97 4.01
C TYR A 30 2.84 0.57 3.50
N PRO A 31 4.07 0.36 2.98
CA PRO A 31 4.54 -0.99 2.70
C PRO A 31 4.50 -1.84 3.97
N GLU A 32 4.19 -3.13 3.81
CA GLU A 32 4.22 -4.11 4.90
C GLU A 32 5.64 -4.16 5.51
N GLN A 33 5.71 -4.13 6.84
CA GLN A 33 6.98 -4.19 7.56
C GLN A 33 7.31 -5.65 7.87
N ILE A 34 8.42 -6.15 7.34
CA ILE A 34 8.79 -7.56 7.47
C ILE A 34 9.62 -7.85 8.72
N ASP A 35 9.50 -9.09 9.16
CA ASP A 35 10.27 -9.69 10.25
C ASP A 35 10.50 -11.19 9.98
N TRP A 36 11.64 -11.71 10.47
CA TRP A 36 12.03 -13.11 10.25
C TRP A 36 11.02 -14.11 10.79
N ASP A 37 10.40 -13.83 11.94
CA ASP A 37 9.56 -14.79 12.65
C ASP A 37 8.14 -14.87 12.07
N THR A 38 7.74 -13.89 11.27
CA THR A 38 6.36 -13.76 10.78
C THR A 38 6.24 -13.86 9.26
N HIS A 39 7.29 -13.48 8.52
CA HIS A 39 7.22 -13.37 7.06
C HIS A 39 8.09 -14.39 6.31
N PHE A 40 8.89 -15.21 7.00
CA PHE A 40 9.81 -16.18 6.38
C PHE A 40 9.60 -17.59 6.94
N LEU A 41 8.41 -18.14 6.69
CA LEU A 41 7.94 -19.39 7.30
C LEU A 41 8.25 -20.63 6.45
N ALA A 42 8.67 -20.45 5.20
CA ALA A 42 9.01 -21.55 4.32
C ALA A 42 10.36 -22.19 4.69
N LYS A 43 10.54 -23.45 4.29
CA LYS A 43 11.84 -24.13 4.47
C LYS A 43 12.86 -23.56 3.48
N PRO A 44 14.06 -23.17 3.93
CA PRO A 44 15.08 -22.64 3.03
C PRO A 44 15.57 -23.70 2.04
N ASP A 45 15.62 -23.34 0.75
CA ASP A 45 16.27 -24.17 -0.26
C ASP A 45 17.78 -24.16 -0.04
N GLN A 46 18.33 -25.28 0.43
CA GLN A 46 19.75 -25.40 0.73
C GLN A 46 20.65 -25.30 -0.51
N LEU A 47 20.14 -25.66 -1.69
CA LEU A 47 20.89 -25.62 -2.95
C LEU A 47 20.95 -24.22 -3.55
N SER A 48 19.99 -23.35 -3.24
CA SER A 48 19.98 -21.96 -3.69
C SER A 48 21.24 -21.19 -3.23
N PRO A 49 21.86 -20.35 -4.07
CA PRO A 49 23.00 -19.55 -3.67
C PRO A 49 22.63 -18.37 -2.74
N TYR A 50 21.35 -18.03 -2.64
CA TYR A 50 20.88 -16.85 -1.91
C TYR A 50 20.74 -17.08 -0.40
N ALA A 51 20.88 -16.00 0.38
CA ALA A 51 20.75 -16.02 1.84
C ALA A 51 19.29 -16.03 2.30
N ALA A 52 18.40 -15.40 1.53
CA ALA A 52 16.97 -15.38 1.74
C ALA A 52 16.24 -15.30 0.38
N LEU A 53 14.95 -15.60 0.40
CA LEU A 53 14.00 -15.36 -0.68
C LEU A 53 12.77 -14.70 -0.07
N THR A 54 12.43 -13.51 -0.58
CA THR A 54 11.18 -12.82 -0.25
C THR A 54 10.23 -12.95 -1.43
N VAL A 55 9.17 -13.74 -1.27
CA VAL A 55 8.10 -13.85 -2.27
C VAL A 55 7.06 -12.79 -1.94
N THR A 56 6.78 -11.92 -2.90
CA THR A 56 5.76 -10.89 -2.76
C THR A 56 4.66 -11.08 -3.78
N ASN A 57 3.47 -10.58 -3.47
CA ASN A 57 2.36 -10.54 -4.40
C ASN A 57 1.72 -9.16 -4.42
N TRP A 58 1.03 -8.89 -5.52
CA TRP A 58 0.02 -7.86 -5.57
C TRP A 58 -1.07 -8.28 -6.55
N GLN A 59 -2.30 -7.87 -6.25
CA GLN A 59 -3.48 -8.23 -7.00
C GLN A 59 -4.51 -7.11 -6.88
N TYR A 60 -5.44 -7.10 -7.83
CA TYR A 60 -6.61 -6.23 -7.76
C TYR A 60 -7.85 -6.99 -8.16
N SER A 61 -8.99 -6.51 -7.66
CA SER A 61 -10.31 -6.96 -8.05
C SER A 61 -11.18 -5.74 -8.31
N TYR A 62 -12.31 -5.94 -8.98
CA TYR A 62 -13.23 -4.85 -9.24
C TYR A 62 -14.68 -5.31 -9.19
N LYS A 63 -15.57 -4.37 -8.85
CA LYS A 63 -17.01 -4.50 -9.04
C LYS A 63 -17.47 -3.41 -10.00
N SER A 64 -18.26 -3.77 -11.00
CA SER A 64 -18.83 -2.80 -11.93
C SER A 64 -20.35 -2.75 -11.83
N LYS A 65 -20.90 -1.55 -12.00
CA LYS A 65 -22.34 -1.31 -12.07
C LYS A 65 -22.64 -0.34 -13.20
N ILE A 66 -23.57 -0.71 -14.06
CA ILE A 66 -24.10 0.18 -15.10
C ILE A 66 -25.43 0.74 -14.62
N SER A 67 -25.59 2.06 -14.64
CA SER A 67 -26.83 2.76 -14.32
C SER A 67 -27.17 3.73 -15.45
N GLY A 68 -28.08 3.33 -16.33
CA GLY A 68 -28.35 4.06 -17.58
C GLY A 68 -27.12 4.03 -18.50
N LYS A 69 -26.56 5.21 -18.81
CA LYS A 69 -25.32 5.36 -19.61
C LYS A 69 -24.05 5.50 -18.77
N ASN A 70 -24.15 5.43 -17.44
CA ASN A 70 -23.03 5.62 -16.54
C ASN A 70 -22.46 4.27 -16.09
N LEU A 71 -21.16 4.06 -16.33
CA LEU A 71 -20.40 2.94 -15.78
C LEU A 71 -19.70 3.39 -14.50
N HIS A 72 -19.94 2.66 -13.42
CA HIS A 72 -19.22 2.82 -12.16
C HIS A 72 -18.37 1.57 -11.93
N ILE A 73 -17.09 1.75 -11.64
CA ILE A 73 -16.17 0.67 -11.29
C ILE A 73 -15.52 0.99 -9.95
N ASP A 74 -15.66 0.08 -9.01
CA ASP A 74 -14.99 0.13 -7.72
C ASP A 74 -13.86 -0.90 -7.70
N PHE A 75 -12.62 -0.41 -7.66
CA PHE A 75 -11.42 -1.23 -7.62
C PHE A 75 -10.92 -1.43 -6.19
N GLN A 76 -10.50 -2.65 -5.89
CA GLN A 76 -9.85 -3.03 -4.63
C GLN A 76 -8.48 -3.62 -4.92
N PHE A 77 -7.46 -3.11 -4.24
CA PHE A 77 -6.07 -3.50 -4.42
C PHE A 77 -5.55 -4.14 -3.14
N SER A 78 -4.75 -5.19 -3.26
CA SER A 78 -4.07 -5.84 -2.14
C SER A 78 -2.70 -6.34 -2.58
N GLY A 79 -1.77 -6.42 -1.65
CA GLY A 79 -0.44 -6.97 -1.88
C GLY A 79 0.32 -7.07 -0.58
N GLY A 80 1.41 -7.81 -0.60
CA GLY A 80 2.21 -8.08 0.59
C GLY A 80 3.25 -9.16 0.33
N VAL A 81 3.74 -9.74 1.42
CA VAL A 81 4.62 -10.92 1.40
C VAL A 81 3.77 -12.19 1.42
N VAL A 82 4.32 -13.27 0.85
CA VAL A 82 3.77 -14.63 0.94
C VAL A 82 4.64 -15.43 1.91
N PRO A 83 4.30 -15.49 3.22
CA PRO A 83 5.21 -16.07 4.22
C PRO A 83 5.48 -17.56 4.03
N ALA A 84 4.50 -18.29 3.51
CA ALA A 84 4.60 -19.73 3.27
C ALA A 84 5.54 -20.11 2.11
N GLU A 85 5.96 -19.13 1.30
CA GLU A 85 6.89 -19.32 0.17
C GLU A 85 8.21 -18.57 0.38
N SER A 86 8.25 -17.65 1.35
CA SER A 86 9.43 -16.87 1.71
C SER A 86 10.26 -17.59 2.77
N TRP A 87 11.59 -17.56 2.63
CA TRP A 87 12.51 -18.26 3.53
C TRP A 87 13.82 -17.52 3.74
N VAL A 88 14.49 -17.78 4.87
CA VAL A 88 15.83 -17.25 5.18
C VAL A 88 16.72 -18.38 5.72
N LYS A 89 18.01 -18.41 5.34
CA LYS A 89 18.98 -19.39 5.82
C LYS A 89 19.60 -18.93 7.15
N PRO A 90 19.25 -19.52 8.31
CA PRO A 90 19.74 -19.01 9.59
C PRO A 90 21.26 -19.16 9.73
N ASN A 91 21.84 -20.20 9.12
CA ASN A 91 23.30 -20.42 9.10
C ASN A 91 24.08 -19.36 8.30
N ARG A 92 23.41 -18.50 7.50
CA ARG A 92 24.01 -17.35 6.83
C ARG A 92 23.97 -16.08 7.69
N ILE A 93 23.25 -16.10 8.81
CA ILE A 93 23.14 -14.99 9.75
C ILE A 93 24.13 -15.22 10.92
N SER A 94 25.31 -14.62 10.83
CA SER A 94 26.36 -14.81 11.84
C SER A 94 26.17 -14.00 13.11
N ASN A 95 25.45 -12.86 13.05
CA ASN A 95 25.20 -11.98 14.18
C ASN A 95 24.01 -11.05 13.92
N ARG A 96 23.61 -10.30 14.96
CA ARG A 96 22.48 -9.35 14.90
C ARG A 96 22.66 -8.24 13.87
N LYS A 97 23.89 -7.77 13.62
CA LYS A 97 24.16 -6.74 12.60
C LYS A 97 23.87 -7.27 11.20
N VAL A 98 24.39 -8.46 10.89
CA VAL A 98 24.14 -9.14 9.60
C VAL A 98 22.64 -9.42 9.43
N SER A 99 21.97 -9.92 10.48
CA SER A 99 20.52 -10.14 10.48
C SER A 99 19.75 -8.87 10.10
N ARG A 100 20.06 -7.73 10.73
CA ARG A 100 19.41 -6.45 10.44
C ARG A 100 19.70 -5.95 9.03
N GLN A 101 20.94 -6.09 8.56
CA GLN A 101 21.31 -5.67 7.21
C GLN A 101 20.57 -6.49 6.15
N LEU A 102 20.46 -7.81 6.34
CA LEU A 102 19.70 -8.68 5.46
C LEU A 102 18.20 -8.36 5.53
N LEU A 103 17.63 -8.13 6.72
CA LEU A 103 16.20 -7.81 6.85
C LEU A 103 15.87 -6.49 6.16
N ASN A 104 16.75 -5.49 6.29
CA ASN A 104 16.60 -4.21 5.59
C ASN A 104 16.72 -4.37 4.06
N HIS A 105 17.58 -5.28 3.58
CA HIS A 105 17.67 -5.60 2.16
C HIS A 105 16.37 -6.24 1.67
N GLU A 106 15.85 -7.25 2.38
CA GLU A 106 14.59 -7.90 2.05
C GLU A 106 13.40 -6.93 2.12
N GLN A 107 13.39 -5.99 3.07
CA GLN A 107 12.39 -4.93 3.16
C GLN A 107 12.41 -4.03 1.91
N GLY A 108 13.58 -3.87 1.29
CA GLY A 108 13.73 -3.18 0.01
C GLY A 108 12.89 -3.82 -1.10
N HIS A 109 12.86 -5.16 -1.18
CA HIS A 109 12.04 -5.88 -2.17
C HIS A 109 10.54 -5.66 -1.92
N VAL A 110 10.11 -5.66 -0.65
CA VAL A 110 8.72 -5.37 -0.28
C VAL A 110 8.32 -3.94 -0.60
N ASN A 111 9.21 -2.98 -0.37
CA ASN A 111 9.00 -1.58 -0.73
C ASN A 111 8.84 -1.42 -2.25
N ILE A 112 9.64 -2.12 -3.05
CA ILE A 112 9.51 -2.12 -4.52
C ILE A 112 8.16 -2.69 -4.93
N ASN A 113 7.75 -3.84 -4.38
CA ASN A 113 6.45 -4.44 -4.68
C ASN A 113 5.29 -3.50 -4.32
N PHE A 114 5.39 -2.79 -3.20
CA PHE A 114 4.41 -1.77 -2.81
C PHE A 114 4.34 -0.61 -3.82
N LEU A 115 5.47 -0.14 -4.34
CA LEU A 115 5.48 0.89 -5.39
C LEU A 115 4.84 0.38 -6.68
N LEU A 116 5.09 -0.88 -7.07
CA LEU A 116 4.44 -1.51 -8.24
C LEU A 116 2.93 -1.62 -8.06
N LEU A 117 2.46 -2.01 -6.86
CA LEU A 117 1.05 -1.99 -6.50
C LEU A 117 0.44 -0.58 -6.66
N LYS A 118 1.16 0.47 -6.23
CA LYS A 118 0.69 1.86 -6.33
C LYS A 118 0.68 2.39 -7.76
N ASP A 119 1.67 2.06 -8.56
CA ASP A 119 1.68 2.38 -9.98
C ASP A 119 0.52 1.67 -10.71
N GLY A 120 0.33 0.37 -10.45
CA GLY A 120 -0.81 -0.38 -10.97
C GLY A 120 -2.16 0.21 -10.54
N GLU A 121 -2.28 0.64 -9.29
CA GLU A 121 -3.47 1.33 -8.77
C GLU A 121 -3.76 2.63 -9.54
N GLN A 122 -2.74 3.45 -9.78
CA GLN A 122 -2.90 4.68 -10.57
C GLN A 122 -3.30 4.38 -12.01
N GLN A 123 -2.63 3.43 -12.65
CA GLN A 123 -2.91 3.08 -14.04
C GLN A 123 -4.32 2.54 -14.20
N VAL A 124 -4.75 1.62 -13.35
CA VAL A 124 -6.08 1.00 -13.46
C VAL A 124 -7.18 1.97 -13.05
N ARG A 125 -7.08 2.67 -11.91
CA ARG A 125 -8.18 3.54 -11.45
C ARG A 125 -8.46 4.73 -12.37
N PHE A 126 -7.42 5.29 -13.00
CA PHE A 126 -7.55 6.54 -13.77
C PHE A 126 -7.64 6.33 -15.29
N GLN A 127 -7.74 5.07 -15.75
CA GLN A 127 -8.05 4.78 -17.14
C GLN A 127 -9.51 5.10 -17.48
N LYS A 128 -9.76 5.42 -18.76
CA LYS A 128 -11.12 5.62 -19.28
C LYS A 128 -11.75 4.27 -19.59
N TYR A 129 -12.84 3.96 -18.90
CA TYR A 129 -13.63 2.76 -19.14
C TYR A 129 -14.95 3.12 -19.84
N ASN A 130 -15.20 2.45 -20.96
CA ASN A 130 -16.40 2.65 -21.76
C ASN A 130 -17.21 1.35 -21.80
N THR A 131 -18.50 1.47 -22.08
CA THR A 131 -19.41 0.32 -22.25
C THR A 131 -19.56 -0.10 -23.71
N SER A 132 -18.88 0.55 -24.66
CA SER A 132 -18.85 0.17 -26.07
C SER A 132 -17.65 -0.71 -26.38
N ASN A 133 -17.85 -1.73 -27.21
CA ASN A 133 -16.76 -2.51 -27.83
C ASN A 133 -15.95 -1.66 -28.81
#